data_AF-A0A4Q2LZ34-F1
#
_entry.id   AF-A0A4Q2LZ34-F1
#
_cell.length_a   1.000
_cell.length_b   1.000
_cell.length_c   1.000
_cell.angle_alpha   90.00
_cell.angle_beta   90.00
_cell.angle_gamma   90.00
#
_symmetry.space_group_name_H-M   'P 1'
#
loop_
_entity.id
_entity.type
_entity.pdbx_description
1 polymer ?
#
loop_
_entity_poly.entity_id
_entity_poly.type
_entity_poly.pdbx_seq_one_letter_code
_entity_poly.pdbx_strand_id
1 'polypeptide(L)'
;MNKQKRILIGLVSLVVLISLILFWTNHNKIDRENRLKLESVVGHSLYQIWNNYSSISDMNSSLTETNLSIMLADLKRVDIYSGIVDQVVEKSLLKRFSEKMLNSAQIISQNYEKSGEFSDIDRTMFLLITEKSKAFLPHITSIYYKRSEEGKVKFKISDYSELEELIDSF
;
A
#
# COMPACT_ATOMS: atom_id res chain seq x y z
N MET A 1 42.81 -46.36 13.02
CA MET A 1 41.69 -45.56 13.57
C MET A 1 40.67 -46.51 14.19
N ASN A 2 40.48 -46.46 15.53
CA ASN A 2 39.65 -47.43 16.26
C ASN A 2 38.18 -47.42 15.82
N LYS A 3 37.55 -48.61 15.75
CA LYS A 3 36.12 -48.81 15.43
C LYS A 3 35.20 -47.86 16.21
N GLN A 4 35.49 -47.64 17.50
CA GLN A 4 34.75 -46.73 18.36
C GLN A 4 34.80 -45.27 17.89
N LYS A 5 35.95 -44.77 17.41
CA LYS A 5 36.06 -43.41 16.86
C LYS A 5 35.24 -43.23 15.58
N ARG A 6 35.17 -44.26 14.72
CA ARG A 6 34.33 -44.23 13.50
C ARG A 6 32.84 -44.18 13.82
N ILE A 7 32.40 -44.96 14.81
CA ILE A 7 31.00 -44.95 15.27
C ILE A 7 30.65 -43.59 15.87
N LEU A 8 31.52 -43.03 16.71
CA LEU A 8 31.32 -41.71 17.32
C LEU A 8 31.22 -40.60 16.26
N ILE A 9 32.12 -40.58 15.27
CA ILE A 9 32.10 -39.60 14.17
C ILE A 9 30.82 -39.74 13.35
N GLY A 10 30.37 -40.96 13.06
CA GLY A 10 29.11 -41.19 12.34
C GLY A 10 27.89 -40.67 13.11
N LEU A 11 27.87 -40.89 14.43
CA LEU A 11 26.78 -40.44 15.30
C LEU A 11 26.73 -38.92 15.42
N VAL A 12 27.89 -38.27 15.61
CA VAL A 12 28.00 -36.80 15.61
C VAL A 12 27.57 -36.21 14.26
N SER A 13 28.01 -36.80 13.15
CA SER A 13 27.64 -36.34 11.81
C SER A 13 26.14 -36.47 11.57
N LEU A 14 25.52 -37.56 12.04
CA LEU A 14 24.08 -37.78 11.95
C LEU A 14 23.30 -36.73 12.77
N VAL A 15 23.74 -36.43 13.98
CA VAL A 15 23.11 -35.40 14.83
C VAL A 15 23.17 -34.03 14.15
N VAL A 16 24.33 -33.64 13.61
CA VAL A 16 24.48 -32.37 12.87
C VAL A 16 23.56 -32.33 11.64
N LEU A 17 23.45 -33.43 10.89
CA LEU A 17 22.58 -33.51 9.73
C LEU A 17 21.09 -33.32 10.12
N ILE A 18 20.66 -33.98 11.20
CA ILE A 18 19.29 -33.85 11.73
C ILE A 18 19.03 -32.43 12.21
N SER A 19 19.97 -31.81 12.93
CA SER A 19 19.86 -30.42 13.38
C SER A 19 19.74 -29.44 12.21
N LEU A 20 20.48 -29.64 11.12
CA LEU A 20 20.38 -28.82 9.91
C LEU A 20 19.02 -28.97 9.23
N ILE A 21 18.48 -30.18 9.13
CA ILE A 21 17.15 -30.44 8.55
C ILE A 21 16.06 -29.76 9.40
N LEU A 22 16.12 -29.91 10.73
CA LEU A 22 15.18 -29.27 11.65
C LEU A 22 15.26 -27.73 11.56
N PHE A 23 16.48 -27.19 11.50
CA PHE A 23 16.68 -25.74 11.34
C PHE A 23 16.09 -25.24 10.01
N TRP A 24 16.39 -25.91 8.90
CA TRP A 24 15.90 -25.52 7.57
C TRP A 24 14.38 -25.59 7.45
N THR A 25 13.77 -26.66 7.95
CA THR A 25 12.30 -26.82 7.95
C THR A 25 11.61 -25.78 8.82
N ASN A 26 12.16 -25.47 9.99
CA ASN A 26 11.61 -24.44 10.87
C ASN A 26 11.76 -23.04 10.26
N HIS A 27 12.91 -22.73 9.66
CA HIS A 27 13.14 -21.45 8.99
C HIS A 27 12.16 -21.23 7.83
N ASN A 28 12.01 -22.22 6.93
CA ASN A 28 11.06 -22.14 5.82
C ASN A 28 9.61 -21.97 6.29
N LYS A 29 9.23 -22.56 7.42
CA LYS A 29 7.90 -22.40 8.00
C LYS A 29 7.69 -20.97 8.50
N ILE A 30 8.65 -20.41 9.22
CA ILE A 30 8.61 -19.04 9.72
C ILE A 30 8.54 -18.04 8.56
N ASP A 31 9.35 -18.23 7.52
CA ASP A 31 9.35 -17.36 6.35
C ASP A 31 8.01 -17.37 5.62
N ARG A 32 7.40 -18.56 5.47
CA ARG A 32 6.08 -18.69 4.88
C ARG A 32 5.00 -18.00 5.71
N GLU A 33 5.03 -18.16 7.04
CA GLU A 33 4.08 -17.51 7.94
C GLU A 33 4.21 -15.99 7.91
N ASN A 34 5.45 -15.48 7.97
CA ASN A 34 5.73 -14.05 7.88
C ASN A 34 5.27 -13.48 6.54
N ARG A 35 5.51 -14.20 5.45
CA ARG A 35 5.04 -13.80 4.12
C ARG A 35 3.51 -13.71 4.05
N LEU A 36 2.78 -14.68 4.61
CA LEU A 36 1.31 -14.64 4.64
C LEU A 36 0.78 -13.46 5.47
N LYS A 37 1.40 -13.19 6.62
CA LYS A 37 1.06 -12.01 7.43
C LYS A 37 1.30 -10.72 6.65
N LEU A 38 2.42 -10.62 5.94
CA LEU A 38 2.74 -9.46 5.12
C LEU A 38 1.75 -9.31 3.94
N GLU A 39 1.40 -10.41 3.26
CA GLU A 39 0.39 -10.42 2.19
C GLU A 39 -0.96 -9.91 2.74
N SER A 40 -1.35 -10.34 3.94
CA SER A 40 -2.57 -9.87 4.61
C SER A 40 -2.52 -8.38 4.97
N VAL A 41 -1.40 -7.89 5.49
CA VAL A 41 -1.24 -6.47 5.87
C VAL A 41 -1.29 -5.57 4.63
N VAL A 42 -0.56 -5.95 3.58
CA VAL A 42 -0.55 -5.20 2.31
C VAL A 42 -1.92 -5.28 1.63
N GLY A 43 -2.55 -6.45 1.60
CA GLY A 43 -3.89 -6.63 1.04
C GLY A 43 -4.94 -5.78 1.76
N HIS A 44 -4.91 -5.74 3.09
CA HIS A 44 -5.77 -4.85 3.88
C HIS A 44 -5.48 -3.38 3.59
N SER A 45 -4.21 -3.00 3.53
CA SER A 45 -3.81 -1.61 3.26
C SER A 45 -4.27 -1.14 1.88
N LEU A 46 -4.09 -1.97 0.84
CA LEU A 46 -4.59 -1.71 -0.51
C LEU A 46 -6.11 -1.59 -0.56
N TYR A 47 -6.82 -2.46 0.16
CA TYR A 47 -8.28 -2.37 0.28
C TYR A 47 -8.70 -1.04 0.93
N GLN A 48 -8.02 -0.60 1.99
CA GLN A 48 -8.31 0.67 2.62
C GLN A 48 -8.04 1.85 1.68
N ILE A 49 -6.91 1.84 0.96
CA ILE A 49 -6.60 2.87 -0.05
C ILE A 49 -7.70 2.93 -1.11
N TRP A 50 -8.09 1.77 -1.66
CA TRP A 50 -9.14 1.67 -2.65
C TRP A 50 -10.48 2.19 -2.13
N ASN A 51 -10.89 1.76 -0.94
CA ASN A 51 -12.17 2.15 -0.34
C ASN A 51 -12.26 3.66 -0.08
N ASN A 52 -11.19 4.27 0.46
CA ASN A 52 -11.17 5.70 0.73
C ASN A 52 -11.11 6.52 -0.57
N TYR A 53 -10.37 6.10 -1.61
CA TYR A 53 -10.43 6.77 -2.91
C TYR A 53 -11.79 6.59 -3.61
N SER A 54 -12.46 5.45 -3.44
CA SER A 54 -13.81 5.23 -3.95
C SER A 54 -14.78 6.22 -3.30
N SER A 55 -14.76 6.30 -1.97
CA SER A 55 -15.52 7.29 -1.18
C SER A 55 -15.34 8.72 -1.71
N ILE A 56 -14.09 9.13 -1.96
CA ILE A 56 -13.78 10.45 -2.51
C ILE A 56 -14.31 10.61 -3.93
N SER A 57 -14.14 9.59 -4.78
CA SER A 57 -14.61 9.64 -6.18
C SER A 57 -16.13 9.71 -6.32
N ASP A 58 -16.87 9.22 -5.32
CA ASP A 58 -18.33 9.21 -5.27
C ASP A 58 -18.91 10.50 -4.66
N MET A 59 -18.07 11.44 -4.21
CA MET A 59 -18.55 12.75 -3.76
C MET A 59 -19.12 13.51 -4.96
N ASN A 60 -20.41 13.91 -4.87
CA ASN A 60 -21.23 14.50 -5.94
C ASN A 60 -20.78 15.90 -6.44
N SER A 61 -19.48 16.15 -6.64
CA SER A 61 -18.91 17.41 -7.16
C SER A 61 -19.21 18.68 -6.33
N SER A 62 -19.95 18.55 -5.23
CA SER A 62 -20.36 19.66 -4.38
C SER A 62 -19.36 19.84 -3.25
N LEU A 63 -18.57 20.92 -3.33
CA LEU A 63 -17.68 21.35 -2.26
C LEU A 63 -18.49 21.98 -1.12
N THR A 64 -18.56 21.25 0.00
CA THR A 64 -19.13 21.70 1.28
C THR A 64 -18.11 21.46 2.39
N GLU A 65 -18.24 22.14 3.53
CA GLU A 65 -17.38 21.89 4.70
C GLU A 65 -17.39 20.41 5.12
N THR A 66 -18.58 19.79 5.10
CA THR A 66 -18.74 18.38 5.44
C THR A 66 -17.97 17.48 4.47
N ASN A 67 -18.13 17.70 3.16
CA ASN A 67 -17.45 16.88 2.16
C ASN A 67 -15.92 17.09 2.21
N LEU A 68 -15.45 18.32 2.43
CA LEU A 68 -14.03 18.61 2.60
C LEU A 68 -13.44 17.92 3.84
N SER A 69 -14.15 17.94 4.97
CA SER A 69 -13.73 17.26 6.20
C SER A 69 -13.64 15.74 6.01
N ILE A 70 -14.62 15.13 5.35
CA ILE A 70 -14.61 13.71 5.01
C ILE A 70 -13.43 13.39 4.08
N MET A 71 -13.25 14.18 3.01
CA MET A 71 -12.15 14.01 2.05
C MET A 71 -10.78 14.08 2.75
N LEU A 72 -10.57 15.04 3.65
CA LEU A 72 -9.33 15.15 4.42
C LEU A 72 -9.09 13.94 5.33
N ALA A 73 -10.14 13.43 5.99
CA ALA A 73 -10.02 12.25 6.83
C ALA A 73 -9.67 11.00 6.02
N ASP A 74 -10.32 10.82 4.87
CA ASP A 74 -10.10 9.70 3.97
C ASP A 74 -8.70 9.77 3.32
N LEU A 75 -8.26 10.95 2.87
CA LEU A 75 -6.90 11.16 2.35
C LEU A 75 -5.81 10.93 3.40
N LYS A 76 -6.03 11.30 4.67
CA LYS A 76 -5.10 10.97 5.77
C LYS A 76 -5.00 9.45 5.99
N ARG A 77 -6.12 8.72 5.90
CA ARG A 77 -6.10 7.25 5.98
C ARG A 77 -5.33 6.66 4.81
N VAL A 78 -5.63 7.11 3.59
CA VAL A 78 -4.90 6.70 2.38
C VAL A 78 -3.40 6.93 2.55
N ASP A 79 -3.00 8.09 3.06
CA ASP A 79 -1.60 8.46 3.22
C ASP A 79 -0.83 7.54 4.18
N ILE A 80 -1.48 7.10 5.26
CA ILE A 80 -0.93 6.12 6.21
C ILE A 80 -0.78 4.75 5.55
N TYR A 81 -1.85 4.24 4.92
CA TYR A 81 -1.82 2.90 4.31
C TYR A 81 -0.91 2.84 3.09
N SER A 82 -0.77 3.95 2.35
CA SER A 82 0.15 4.07 1.22
C SER A 82 1.60 3.89 1.67
N GLY A 83 1.98 4.48 2.80
CA GLY A 83 3.31 4.27 3.39
C GLY A 83 3.59 2.80 3.73
N ILE A 84 2.61 2.07 4.23
CA ILE A 84 2.74 0.63 4.53
C ILE A 84 2.99 -0.18 3.26
N VAL A 85 2.20 0.07 2.21
CA VAL A 85 2.35 -0.67 0.95
C VAL A 85 3.68 -0.33 0.27
N ASP A 86 4.02 0.95 0.16
CA ASP A 86 5.22 1.43 -0.52
C ASP A 86 6.51 0.91 0.15
N GLN A 87 6.52 0.76 1.48
CA GLN A 87 7.62 0.12 2.21
C GLN A 87 7.82 -1.34 1.81
N VAL A 88 6.73 -2.07 1.54
CA VAL A 88 6.80 -3.49 1.20
C VAL A 88 7.11 -3.71 -0.27
N VAL A 89 6.58 -2.86 -1.16
CA VAL A 89 6.85 -2.95 -2.61
C VAL A 89 8.12 -2.22 -3.04
N GLU A 90 8.79 -1.53 -2.11
CA GLU A 90 10.02 -0.75 -2.31
C GLU A 90 9.88 0.32 -3.40
N LYS A 91 8.69 0.93 -3.51
CA LYS A 91 8.36 1.95 -4.50
C LYS A 91 7.45 3.00 -3.88
N SER A 92 7.86 4.28 -3.92
CA SER A 92 7.13 5.40 -3.32
C SER A 92 6.08 6.00 -4.26
N LEU A 93 5.18 5.18 -4.79
CA LEU A 93 4.17 5.63 -5.77
C LEU A 93 2.88 6.06 -5.08
N LEU A 94 2.34 5.20 -4.20
CA LEU A 94 1.06 5.46 -3.54
C LEU A 94 1.18 6.66 -2.60
N LYS A 95 2.29 6.73 -1.87
CA LYS A 95 2.60 7.80 -0.91
C LYS A 95 2.74 9.14 -1.61
N ARG A 96 3.47 9.18 -2.73
CA ARG A 96 3.64 10.41 -3.51
C ARG A 96 2.31 10.92 -4.06
N PHE A 97 1.45 10.00 -4.51
CA PHE A 97 0.10 10.36 -4.97
C PHE A 97 -0.77 10.89 -3.83
N SER A 98 -0.80 10.19 -2.68
CA SER A 98 -1.62 10.58 -1.52
C SER A 98 -1.19 11.91 -0.93
N GLU A 99 0.09 12.21 -0.88
CA GLU A 99 0.63 13.48 -0.40
C GLU A 99 0.19 14.65 -1.28
N LYS A 100 0.26 14.52 -2.61
CA LYS A 100 -0.23 15.55 -3.55
C LYS A 100 -1.72 15.84 -3.37
N MET A 101 -2.52 14.77 -3.24
CA MET A 101 -3.96 14.87 -2.99
C MET A 101 -4.26 15.55 -1.65
N LEU A 102 -3.60 15.09 -0.58
CA LEU A 102 -3.80 15.61 0.77
C LEU A 102 -3.38 17.07 0.88
N ASN A 103 -2.24 17.45 0.29
CA ASN A 103 -1.79 18.84 0.26
C ASN A 103 -2.81 19.74 -0.44
N SER A 104 -3.39 19.29 -1.54
CA SER A 104 -4.41 20.06 -2.27
C SER A 104 -5.68 20.24 -1.46
N ALA A 105 -6.16 19.19 -0.80
CA ALA A 105 -7.30 19.29 0.12
C ALA A 105 -7.01 20.21 1.32
N GLN A 106 -5.78 20.19 1.85
CA GLN A 106 -5.36 21.08 2.93
C GLN A 106 -5.33 22.55 2.50
N ILE A 107 -4.91 22.85 1.27
CA ILE A 107 -4.95 24.20 0.71
C ILE A 107 -6.39 24.72 0.68
N ILE A 108 -7.35 23.91 0.23
CA ILE A 108 -8.78 24.27 0.25
C ILE A 108 -9.24 24.61 1.68
N SER A 109 -8.89 23.76 2.65
CA SER A 109 -9.23 23.98 4.06
C SER A 109 -8.66 25.30 4.59
N GLN A 110 -7.38 25.57 4.29
CA GLN A 110 -6.70 26.79 4.73
C GLN A 110 -7.29 28.05 4.08
N ASN A 111 -7.70 27.96 2.81
CA ASN A 111 -8.37 29.06 2.12
C ASN A 111 -9.73 29.36 2.76
N TYR A 112 -10.50 28.32 3.07
CA TYR A 112 -11.78 28.45 3.76
C TYR A 112 -11.64 29.04 5.17
N GLU A 113 -10.69 28.55 5.97
CA GLU A 113 -10.41 29.08 7.31
C GLU A 113 -10.05 30.57 7.31
N LYS A 114 -9.39 31.04 6.25
CA LYS A 114 -8.97 32.45 6.11
C LYS A 114 -10.09 33.38 5.63
N SER A 115 -10.92 32.91 4.71
CA SER A 115 -11.91 33.75 4.01
C SER A 115 -13.36 33.55 4.47
N GLY A 116 -13.67 32.40 5.07
CA GLY A 116 -15.02 31.99 5.44
C GLY A 116 -15.87 31.52 4.24
N GLU A 117 -15.31 31.44 3.04
CA GLU A 117 -16.02 31.03 1.83
C GLU A 117 -15.13 30.20 0.89
N PHE A 118 -15.75 29.38 0.04
CA PHE A 118 -15.03 28.60 -0.97
C PHE A 118 -14.94 29.38 -2.28
N SER A 119 -13.71 29.55 -2.78
CA SER A 119 -13.47 30.19 -4.08
C SER A 119 -13.70 29.24 -5.26
N ASP A 120 -13.74 29.77 -6.48
CA ASP A 120 -13.80 28.95 -7.70
C ASP A 120 -12.54 28.09 -7.90
N ILE A 121 -11.39 28.56 -7.41
CA ILE A 121 -10.14 27.81 -7.42
C ILE A 121 -10.27 26.60 -6.49
N ASP A 122 -10.85 26.78 -5.29
CA ASP A 122 -11.08 25.69 -4.34
C ASP A 122 -12.03 24.63 -4.92
N ARG A 123 -13.08 25.06 -5.63
CA ARG A 123 -14.00 24.16 -6.32
C ARG A 123 -13.29 23.36 -7.41
N THR A 124 -12.44 24.03 -8.19
CA THR A 124 -11.65 23.37 -9.24
C THR A 124 -10.68 22.36 -8.65
N MET A 125 -9.98 22.70 -7.56
CA MET A 125 -9.09 21.77 -6.86
C MET A 125 -9.86 20.58 -6.28
N PHE A 126 -11.04 20.82 -5.70
CA PHE A 126 -11.89 19.75 -5.17
C PHE A 126 -12.31 18.77 -6.27
N LEU A 127 -12.76 19.27 -7.42
CA LEU A 127 -13.11 18.45 -8.59
C LEU A 127 -11.91 17.68 -9.13
N LEU A 128 -10.74 18.31 -9.19
CA LEU A 128 -9.52 17.63 -9.62
C LEU A 128 -9.19 16.44 -8.69
N ILE A 129 -9.36 16.61 -7.37
CA ILE A 129 -9.15 15.52 -6.41
C ILE A 129 -10.16 14.39 -6.63
N THR A 130 -11.44 14.66 -6.86
CA THR A 130 -12.44 13.60 -7.10
C THR A 130 -12.17 12.85 -8.42
N GLU A 131 -11.82 13.58 -9.49
CA GLU A 131 -11.48 13.01 -10.79
C GLU A 131 -10.21 12.15 -10.73
N LYS A 132 -9.15 12.65 -10.11
CA LYS A 132 -7.88 11.91 -9.95
C LYS A 132 -8.07 10.68 -9.06
N SER A 133 -8.91 10.77 -8.03
CA SER A 133 -9.28 9.60 -7.19
C SER A 133 -9.93 8.52 -8.05
N LYS A 134 -10.88 8.89 -8.91
CA LYS A 134 -11.55 7.97 -9.83
C LYS A 134 -10.59 7.34 -10.83
N ALA A 135 -9.71 8.15 -11.43
CA ALA A 135 -8.71 7.69 -12.39
C ALA A 135 -7.67 6.75 -11.74
N PHE A 136 -7.42 6.89 -10.45
CA PHE A 136 -6.45 6.08 -9.71
C PHE A 136 -6.95 4.67 -9.37
N LEU A 137 -8.26 4.47 -9.15
CA LEU A 137 -8.82 3.18 -8.72
C LEU A 137 -8.44 1.96 -9.59
N PRO A 138 -8.43 2.04 -10.95
CA PRO A 138 -8.00 0.95 -11.82
C PRO A 138 -6.50 0.61 -11.65
N HIS A 139 -5.65 1.58 -11.29
CA HIS A 139 -4.22 1.36 -11.10
C HIS A 139 -3.93 0.53 -9.83
N ILE A 140 -4.72 0.71 -8.76
CA ILE A 140 -4.60 -0.11 -7.54
C ILE A 140 -4.73 -1.59 -7.88
N THR A 141 -5.78 -1.96 -8.62
CA THR A 141 -6.07 -3.36 -8.95
C THR A 141 -5.07 -3.93 -9.96
N SER A 142 -4.74 -3.18 -11.02
CA SER A 142 -3.85 -3.66 -12.08
C SER A 142 -2.39 -3.79 -11.63
N ILE A 143 -1.87 -2.83 -10.87
CA ILE A 143 -0.46 -2.77 -10.49
C ILE A 143 -0.18 -3.66 -9.28
N TYR A 144 -1.05 -3.64 -8.25
CA TYR A 144 -0.75 -4.22 -6.95
C TYR A 144 -1.37 -5.59 -6.69
N TYR A 145 -2.38 -6.02 -7.46
CA TYR A 145 -2.97 -7.35 -7.33
C TYR A 145 -2.52 -8.30 -8.44
N LYS A 146 -2.49 -9.60 -8.12
CA LYS A 146 -2.22 -10.67 -9.07
C LYS A 146 -3.50 -11.06 -9.82
N ARG A 147 -3.47 -10.92 -11.16
CA ARG A 147 -4.63 -11.13 -12.04
C ARG A 147 -5.23 -12.55 -12.00
N SER A 148 -4.43 -13.55 -11.60
CA SER A 148 -4.81 -14.98 -11.60
C SER A 148 -4.98 -15.58 -10.21
N GLU A 149 -4.80 -14.79 -9.15
CA GLU A 149 -4.86 -15.26 -7.76
C GLU A 149 -5.69 -14.25 -6.94
N GLU A 150 -6.98 -14.53 -6.76
CA GLU A 150 -7.89 -13.65 -6.03
C GLU A 150 -7.31 -13.23 -4.67
N GLY A 151 -7.36 -11.92 -4.40
CA GLY A 151 -6.91 -11.34 -3.15
C GLY A 151 -5.39 -11.35 -2.92
N LYS A 152 -4.57 -11.89 -3.84
CA LYS A 152 -3.12 -11.91 -3.67
C LYS A 152 -2.45 -10.66 -4.21
N VAL A 153 -1.52 -10.15 -3.42
CA VAL A 153 -0.76 -8.93 -3.71
C VAL A 153 0.55 -9.22 -4.43
N LYS A 154 1.04 -8.25 -5.20
CA LYS A 154 2.36 -8.23 -5.82
C LYS A 154 3.32 -7.47 -4.92
N PHE A 155 4.36 -8.13 -4.43
CA PHE A 155 5.44 -7.48 -3.70
C PHE A 155 6.50 -6.84 -4.60
N LYS A 156 6.52 -7.21 -5.87
CA LYS A 156 7.39 -6.60 -6.87
C LYS A 156 6.54 -6.11 -8.02
N ILE A 157 6.53 -4.80 -8.21
CA ILE A 157 5.83 -4.13 -9.31
C ILE A 157 6.87 -3.69 -10.35
N SER A 158 6.54 -3.85 -11.63
CA SER A 158 7.47 -3.60 -12.75
C SER A 158 6.90 -2.71 -13.84
N ASP A 159 5.58 -2.59 -13.92
CA ASP A 159 4.88 -1.74 -14.88
C ASP A 159 3.94 -0.81 -14.11
N TYR A 160 4.32 0.46 -14.04
CA TYR A 160 3.64 1.51 -13.28
C TYR A 160 3.76 2.89 -13.96
N SER A 161 4.14 2.91 -15.23
CA SER A 161 4.37 4.14 -16.01
C SER A 161 3.13 5.03 -16.07
N GLU A 162 1.97 4.45 -16.36
CA GLU A 162 0.68 5.15 -16.37
C GLU A 162 0.35 5.80 -15.01
N LEU A 163 0.72 5.13 -13.90
CA LEU A 163 0.53 5.69 -12.57
C LEU A 163 1.50 6.86 -12.31
N GLU A 164 2.74 6.79 -12.79
CA GLU A 164 3.66 7.93 -12.72
C GLU A 164 3.14 9.12 -13.51
N GLU A 165 2.65 8.93 -14.73
CA GLU A 165 2.04 10.00 -15.53
C GLU A 165 0.82 10.63 -14.84
N LEU A 166 -0.02 9.81 -14.20
CA LEU A 166 -1.16 10.30 -13.41
C LEU A 166 -0.70 11.19 -12.23
N ILE A 167 0.40 10.81 -11.56
CA ILE A 167 0.98 11.55 -10.44
C ILE A 167 1.64 12.85 -10.90
N ASP A 168 2.31 12.83 -12.05
CA ASP A 168 3.07 13.97 -12.57
C ASP A 168 2.15 15.00 -13.25
N SER A 169 0.96 14.57 -13.71
CA SER A 169 -0.09 15.45 -14.23
C SER A 169 -0.91 16.15 -13.13
N PHE A 170 -0.31 16.31 -11.95
CA PHE A 170 -0.88 16.90 -10.74
C PHE A 170 -0.09 18.14 -10.35
#